data_AF-A0A962NIR1-F1
#
_entry.id   AF-A0A962NIR1-F1
#
_cell.length_a   1.000
_cell.length_b   1.000
_cell.length_c   1.000
_cell.angle_alpha   90.00
_cell.angle_beta   90.00
_cell.angle_gamma   90.00
#
_symmetry.space_group_name_H-M   'P 1'
#
loop_
_entity.id
_entity.type
_entity.pdbx_description
1 polymer ?
#
loop_
_entity_poly.entity_id
_entity_poly.type
_entity_poly.pdbx_seq_one_letter_code
_entity_poly.pdbx_strand_id
1 'polypeptide(L)'
;AAQAHIDADPTANDLDHHSLARRVHLSASRFLALFPRHTGMPVRHYVLWRRLLHAVTLLQQGQSVTAAAHAAGFADASHLSRNVRQVLGASPSEIRLPS
;
A
#
# COMPACT_ATOMS: atom_id res chain seq x y z
N ALA A 1 -0.14 16.68 -0.68
CA ALA A 1 1.23 16.58 -0.14
C ALA A 1 1.53 15.19 0.43
N ALA A 2 1.01 14.79 1.61
CA ALA A 2 1.23 13.43 2.14
C ALA A 2 0.56 12.33 1.30
N GLN A 3 -0.72 12.50 0.93
CA GLN A 3 -1.43 11.58 0.05
C GLN A 3 -0.68 11.43 -1.28
N ALA A 4 -0.46 12.53 -2.00
CA ALA A 4 0.31 12.54 -3.25
C ALA A 4 1.68 11.83 -3.15
N HIS A 5 2.37 11.91 -2.02
CA HIS A 5 3.62 11.16 -1.78
C HIS A 5 3.40 9.65 -1.73
N ILE A 6 2.41 9.18 -0.95
CA ILE A 6 2.00 7.76 -0.92
C ILE A 6 1.52 7.30 -2.31
N ASP A 7 0.82 8.18 -3.02
CA ASP A 7 0.28 7.89 -4.34
C ASP A 7 1.40 7.70 -5.39
N ALA A 8 2.45 8.52 -5.31
CA ALA A 8 3.58 8.46 -6.23
C ALA A 8 4.44 7.22 -6.00
N ASP A 9 4.68 6.86 -4.73
CA ASP A 9 5.44 5.68 -4.36
C ASP A 9 4.91 5.06 -3.06
N PRO A 10 4.09 4.00 -3.12
CA PRO A 10 3.59 3.32 -1.94
C PRO A 10 4.65 2.44 -1.27
N THR A 11 5.84 2.31 -1.86
CA THR A 11 6.95 1.49 -1.37
C THR A 11 8.02 2.31 -0.65
N ALA A 12 7.90 3.64 -0.65
CA ALA A 12 8.84 4.53 0.01
C ALA A 12 9.06 4.15 1.49
N ASN A 13 10.28 4.37 1.96
CA ASN A 13 10.70 4.00 3.31
C ASN A 13 10.23 5.00 4.39
N ASP A 14 9.71 6.17 3.99
CA ASP A 14 9.31 7.27 4.87
C ASP A 14 7.78 7.43 5.00
N LEU A 15 7.04 6.33 4.82
CA LEU A 15 5.56 6.31 4.90
C LEU A 15 5.02 6.12 6.34
N ASP A 16 5.89 6.19 7.35
CA ASP A 16 5.45 6.23 8.73
C ASP A 16 4.77 7.57 9.06
N HIS A 17 3.88 7.56 10.04
CA HIS A 17 3.05 8.73 10.37
C HIS A 17 3.85 9.94 10.88
N HIS A 18 5.04 9.77 11.46
CA HIS A 18 5.89 10.90 11.85
C HIS A 18 6.51 11.56 10.61
N SER A 19 7.05 10.77 9.69
CA SER A 19 7.63 11.29 8.44
C SER A 19 6.58 11.98 7.56
N LEU A 20 5.39 11.39 7.42
CA LEU A 20 4.29 12.00 6.68
C LEU A 20 3.76 13.27 7.33
N ALA A 21 3.67 13.32 8.67
CA ALA A 21 3.27 14.53 9.40
C ALA A 21 4.26 15.68 9.18
N ARG A 22 5.58 15.39 9.28
CA ARG A 22 6.64 16.38 9.00
C ARG A 22 6.55 16.93 7.59
N ARG A 23 6.28 16.08 6.59
CA ARG A 23 6.14 16.47 5.17
C ARG A 23 5.03 17.49 4.93
N VAL A 24 4.03 17.54 5.80
CA VAL A 24 2.91 18.49 5.71
C VAL A 24 2.92 19.54 6.83
N HIS A 25 4.04 19.68 7.53
CA HIS A 25 4.22 20.65 8.62
C HIS A 25 3.18 20.54 9.74
N LEU A 26 2.80 19.30 10.09
CA LEU A 26 1.89 19.01 11.19
C LEU A 26 2.59 18.19 12.29
N SER A 27 2.05 18.27 13.51
CA SER A 27 2.34 17.27 14.53
C SER A 27 1.74 15.91 14.13
N ALA A 28 2.32 14.82 14.64
CA ALA A 28 1.84 13.46 14.39
C ALA A 28 0.36 13.29 14.77
N SER A 29 -0.05 13.78 15.94
CA SER A 29 -1.43 13.68 16.42
C SER A 29 -2.41 14.44 15.52
N ARG A 30 -2.05 15.67 15.10
CA ARG A 30 -2.91 16.46 14.20
C ARG A 30 -3.00 15.83 12.82
N PHE A 31 -1.90 15.28 12.32
CA PHE A 31 -1.88 14.53 11.08
C PHE A 31 -2.81 13.30 11.14
N LEU A 32 -2.68 12.47 12.17
CA LEU A 32 -3.53 11.27 12.34
C LEU A 32 -5.01 11.61 12.46
N ALA A 33 -5.37 12.77 13.03
CA ALA A 33 -6.75 13.24 13.10
C ALA A 33 -7.27 13.78 11.75
N LEU A 34 -6.45 14.50 10.98
CA LEU A 34 -6.87 15.14 9.73
C LEU A 34 -6.82 14.21 8.52
N PHE A 35 -5.86 13.30 8.47
CA PHE A 35 -5.68 12.40 7.33
C PHE A 35 -6.95 11.62 6.96
N PRO A 36 -7.59 10.86 7.88
CA PRO A 36 -8.82 10.13 7.57
C PRO A 36 -10.01 11.05 7.25
N ARG A 37 -10.04 12.29 7.75
CA ARG A 37 -11.07 13.26 7.38
C ARG A 37 -10.95 13.72 5.92
N HIS A 38 -9.75 13.64 5.35
CA HIS A 38 -9.48 13.99 3.95
C HIS A 38 -9.58 12.78 3.00
N THR A 39 -9.09 11.62 3.43
CA THR A 39 -8.96 10.43 2.56
C THR A 39 -10.01 9.36 2.82
N GLY A 40 -10.82 9.51 3.88
CA GLY A 40 -11.81 8.51 4.31
C GLY A 40 -11.21 7.32 5.06
N MET A 41 -9.88 7.23 5.24
CA MET A 41 -9.26 6.10 5.92
C MET A 41 -7.98 6.46 6.70
N PRO A 42 -7.65 5.71 7.77
CA PRO A 42 -6.39 5.89 8.47
C PRO A 42 -5.18 5.71 7.55
N VAL A 43 -4.10 6.47 7.79
CA VAL A 43 -2.90 6.49 6.94
C VAL A 43 -2.30 5.10 6.69
N ARG A 44 -2.24 4.25 7.72
CA ARG A 44 -1.77 2.86 7.60
C ARG A 44 -2.61 2.06 6.60
N HIS A 45 -3.93 2.19 6.65
CA HIS A 45 -4.83 1.50 5.72
C HIS A 45 -4.69 2.05 4.31
N TYR A 46 -4.50 3.36 4.17
CA TYR A 46 -4.26 4.00 2.88
C TYR A 46 -2.99 3.47 2.21
N VAL A 47 -1.86 3.44 2.93
CA VAL A 47 -0.60 2.88 2.41
C VAL A 47 -0.78 1.41 2.00
N LEU A 48 -1.42 0.60 2.85
CA LEU A 48 -1.66 -0.81 2.55
C LEU A 48 -2.52 -0.99 1.30
N TRP A 49 -3.59 -0.19 1.15
CA TRP A 49 -4.45 -0.21 -0.03
C TRP A 49 -3.68 0.13 -1.30
N ARG A 50 -2.83 1.16 -1.25
CA ARG A 50 -1.97 1.55 -2.38
C ARG A 50 -0.96 0.48 -2.76
N ARG A 51 -0.34 -0.19 -1.77
CA ARG A 51 0.53 -1.34 -2.01
C ARG A 51 -0.22 -2.51 -2.64
N LEU A 52 -1.45 -2.79 -2.19
CA LEU A 52 -2.28 -3.84 -2.78
C LEU A 52 -2.59 -3.57 -4.25
N LEU A 53 -3.02 -2.35 -4.59
CA LEU A 53 -3.28 -1.97 -5.99
C LEU A 53 -2.04 -2.11 -6.87
N HIS A 54 -0.87 -1.72 -6.35
CA HIS A 54 0.39 -1.91 -7.05
C HIS A 54 0.72 -3.39 -7.26
N ALA A 55 0.58 -4.23 -6.23
CA ALA A 55 0.81 -5.67 -6.34
C ALA A 55 -0.13 -6.33 -7.36
N VAL A 56 -1.42 -5.99 -7.35
CA VAL A 56 -2.42 -6.48 -8.31
C VAL A 56 -2.01 -6.12 -9.74
N THR A 57 -1.57 -4.89 -9.96
CA THR A 57 -1.10 -4.43 -11.28
C THR A 57 0.08 -5.29 -11.77
N LEU A 58 1.05 -5.57 -10.90
CA LEU A 58 2.21 -6.41 -11.24
C LEU A 58 1.81 -7.87 -11.52
N LEU A 59 0.91 -8.43 -10.73
CA LEU A 59 0.38 -9.78 -10.96
C LEU A 59 -0.33 -9.89 -12.31
N GLN A 60 -1.13 -8.88 -12.68
CA GLN A 60 -1.78 -8.81 -13.98
C GLN A 60 -0.77 -8.63 -15.12
N GLN A 61 0.42 -8.08 -14.86
CA GLN A 61 1.52 -8.05 -15.83
C GLN A 61 2.29 -9.40 -15.93
N GLY A 62 1.79 -10.46 -15.29
CA GLY A 62 2.38 -11.81 -15.34
C GLY A 62 3.53 -12.02 -14.34
N GLN A 63 3.86 -11.05 -13.50
CA GLN A 63 4.90 -11.18 -12.47
C GLN A 63 4.57 -12.32 -11.50
N SER A 64 5.60 -12.98 -10.98
CA SER A 64 5.43 -13.98 -9.92
C SER A 64 4.89 -13.32 -8.64
N VAL A 65 4.17 -14.09 -7.81
CA VAL A 65 3.63 -13.59 -6.53
C VAL A 65 4.74 -13.03 -5.63
N THR A 66 5.89 -13.70 -5.60
CA THR A 66 7.06 -13.25 -4.83
C THR A 66 7.63 -11.94 -5.37
N ALA A 67 7.82 -11.82 -6.69
CA ALA A 67 8.32 -10.58 -7.29
C ALA A 67 7.34 -9.42 -7.06
N ALA A 68 6.04 -9.65 -7.26
CA ALA A 68 5.01 -8.65 -7.02
C ALA A 68 4.95 -8.21 -5.55
N ALA A 69 5.13 -9.13 -4.60
CA ALA A 69 5.14 -8.80 -3.17
C ALA A 69 6.29 -7.84 -2.83
N HIS A 70 7.52 -8.17 -3.22
CA HIS A 70 8.68 -7.32 -2.93
C HIS A 70 8.58 -5.97 -3.64
N ALA A 71 8.22 -5.96 -4.93
CA ALA A 71 8.08 -4.74 -5.70
C ALA A 71 6.94 -3.84 -5.19
N ALA A 72 5.92 -4.39 -4.52
CA ALA A 72 4.86 -3.62 -3.89
C ALA A 72 5.10 -3.27 -2.42
N GLY A 73 6.30 -3.53 -1.88
CA GLY A 73 6.65 -3.18 -0.50
C GLY A 73 5.99 -4.08 0.55
N PHE A 74 5.62 -5.31 0.20
CA PHE A 74 5.31 -6.36 1.18
C PHE A 74 6.59 -7.07 1.63
N ALA A 75 6.58 -7.56 2.87
CA ALA A 75 7.69 -8.30 3.45
C ALA A 75 8.01 -9.59 2.65
N ASP A 76 6.96 -10.31 2.23
CA ASP A 76 7.07 -11.57 1.49
C ASP A 76 5.74 -11.91 0.77
N ALA A 77 5.76 -12.97 -0.04
CA ALA A 77 4.60 -13.48 -0.78
C ALA A 77 3.43 -13.91 0.13
N SER A 78 3.70 -14.43 1.33
CA SER A 78 2.66 -14.85 2.27
C SER A 78 1.94 -13.64 2.86
N HIS A 79 2.67 -12.56 3.13
CA HIS A 79 2.12 -11.29 3.59
C HIS A 79 1.23 -10.66 2.51
N LEU A 80 1.67 -10.64 1.26
CA LEU A 80 0.82 -10.23 0.14
C LEU A 80 -0.45 -11.10 0.05
N SER A 81 -0.29 -12.42 0.07
CA SER A 81 -1.39 -13.38 -0.09
C SER A 81 -2.49 -13.21 0.96
N ARG A 82 -2.11 -13.02 2.24
CA ARG A 82 -3.06 -12.75 3.32
C ARG A 82 -3.86 -11.48 3.06
N ASN A 83 -3.21 -10.38 2.67
CA ASN A 83 -3.88 -9.11 2.45
C ASN A 83 -4.77 -9.13 1.19
N VAL A 84 -4.29 -9.72 0.09
CA VAL A 84 -5.09 -9.90 -1.13
C VAL A 84 -6.35 -10.71 -0.84
N ARG A 85 -6.23 -11.84 -0.12
CA ARG A 85 -7.39 -12.66 0.25
C ARG A 85 -8.35 -11.93 1.17
N GLN A 86 -7.84 -11.20 2.16
CA GLN A 86 -8.66 -10.45 3.10
C GLN A 86 -9.44 -9.31 2.43
N VAL A 87 -8.81 -8.60 1.49
CA VAL A 87 -9.37 -7.37 0.91
C VAL A 87 -10.15 -7.64 -0.37
N LEU A 88 -9.70 -8.59 -1.21
CA LEU A 88 -10.27 -8.84 -2.53
C LEU A 88 -11.02 -10.18 -2.63
N GLY A 89 -10.93 -11.05 -1.61
CA GLY A 89 -11.60 -12.36 -1.62
C GLY A 89 -10.99 -13.40 -2.56
N ALA A 90 -9.95 -13.05 -3.31
CA ALA A 90 -9.20 -13.93 -4.23
C ALA A 90 -7.79 -14.21 -3.72
N SER A 91 -7.10 -15.20 -4.29
CA SER A 91 -5.67 -15.42 -4.09
C SER A 91 -4.83 -14.68 -5.14
N PRO A 92 -3.56 -14.33 -4.84
CA PRO A 92 -2.67 -13.72 -5.84
C PRO A 92 -2.52 -14.55 -7.11
N SER A 93 -2.55 -15.88 -7.01
CA SER A 93 -2.46 -16.79 -8.16
C SER A 93 -3.68 -16.72 -9.07
N GLU A 94 -4.88 -16.47 -8.54
CA GLU A 94 -6.11 -16.27 -9.33
C GLU A 94 -6.12 -14.91 -10.04
N ILE A 95 -5.43 -13.92 -9.47
CA ILE A 95 -5.29 -12.57 -10.07
C ILE A 95 -4.23 -12.54 -11.16
N ARG A 96 -3.20 -13.38 -11.03
CA ARG A 96 -2.07 -13.41 -11.95
C ARG A 96 -2.51 -13.91 -13.33
N LEU A 97 -2.22 -13.13 -14.37
CA LEU A 97 -2.42 -13.60 -15.74
C LEU A 97 -1.38 -14.66 -16.09
N PRO A 98 -1.78 -15.75 -16.79
CA PRO A 98 -0.82 -16.73 -17.29
C PRO A 98 0.14 -16.04 -18.27
N SER A 99 1.43 -16.34 -18.12
CA SER A 99 2.50 -15.93 -19.02
C SER A 99 2.48 -16.70 -20.32
#